data_AF-A0A117SN69-F1
#
_entry.id   AF-A0A117SN69-F1
#
_cell.length_a   1.000
_cell.length_b   1.000
_cell.length_c   1.000
_cell.angle_alpha   90.00
_cell.angle_beta   90.00
_cell.angle_gamma   90.00
#
_symmetry.space_group_name_H-M   'P 1'
#
loop_
_entity.id
_entity.type
_entity.pdbx_description
1 polymer ?
#
loop_
_entity_poly.entity_id
_entity_poly.type
_entity_poly.pdbx_seq_one_letter_code
_entity_poly.pdbx_strand_id
1 'polypeptide(L)'
;MYLDKYEERMLRGDYGDVVAKAMQVIVKVGEVLKADRLVEIETAHIAGVSYLTIGDPGLEYLEDLAGSGARFHVFTTVNPVGIDIANNWGIDEKFVRKQWDIINALRSMGASLWLTCAPYEYMRLRPRTYHAWAESNAVAYINAVYDAWTEKLPGPFVVLSALVGRVPRYGLYTIESRIPTHMVKVNQDKALDNPLIAGLIGKRIAEVVGDGKPYLIIKSNSNAIIKQLLASYATYSPHAFIIIGDLTPNYRNYLSMADKPEVIELDVSEVMKDAVVREGDFDAVFLGCPHYGIEEITAVINYVGGKGWRRATKPVYIATTPFVLKQLDPNIVSKLRESNIHLVLSTCPVVSPFLKSVDVNRVSVESVKQMYYLPKMVGINYVSCYGIECLDAVFNG
;
A
#
# COMPACT_ATOMS: atom_id res chain seq x y z
N MET A 1 21.14 19.46 -13.41
CA MET A 1 19.84 19.73 -12.77
C MET A 1 19.84 21.18 -12.28
N TYR A 2 18.79 21.94 -12.57
CA TYR A 2 18.61 23.31 -12.10
C TYR A 2 18.05 23.30 -10.67
N LEU A 3 18.59 24.15 -9.80
CA LEU A 3 18.07 24.42 -8.46
C LEU A 3 17.62 25.88 -8.39
N ASP A 4 16.50 26.13 -7.72
CA ASP A 4 16.09 27.50 -7.42
C ASP A 4 16.87 28.07 -6.21
N LYS A 5 16.68 29.37 -5.93
CA LYS A 5 17.38 30.04 -4.81
C LYS A 5 17.03 29.44 -3.44
N TYR A 6 15.85 28.88 -3.27
CA TYR A 6 15.43 28.27 -2.00
C TYR A 6 16.14 26.92 -1.81
N GLU A 7 16.22 26.13 -2.88
CA GLU A 7 16.92 24.85 -2.94
C GLU A 7 18.44 25.00 -2.78
N GLU A 8 19.05 26.03 -3.39
CA GLU A 8 20.46 26.37 -3.17
C GLU A 8 20.75 26.70 -1.70
N ARG A 9 19.84 27.44 -1.03
CA ARG A 9 19.97 27.77 0.39
C ARG A 9 19.84 26.55 1.29
N MET A 10 18.95 25.61 0.97
CA MET A 10 18.89 24.30 1.64
C MET A 10 20.22 23.57 1.53
N LEU A 11 20.79 23.51 0.32
CA LEU A 11 22.06 22.81 0.08
C LEU A 11 23.25 23.41 0.83
N ARG A 12 23.26 24.74 1.02
CA ARG A 12 24.31 25.46 1.78
C ARG A 12 24.20 25.30 3.30
N GLY A 13 23.07 24.85 3.83
CA GLY A 13 22.85 24.72 5.28
C GLY A 13 22.11 25.86 5.94
N ASP A 14 21.52 26.80 5.19
CA ASP A 14 20.73 27.91 5.75
C ASP A 14 19.51 27.40 6.58
N TYR A 15 19.11 26.14 6.38
CA TYR A 15 17.99 25.47 7.06
C TYR A 15 18.44 24.30 7.97
N GLY A 16 19.73 24.29 8.36
CA GLY A 16 20.32 23.30 9.26
C GLY A 16 20.95 22.10 8.54
N ASP A 17 21.88 21.46 9.24
CA ASP A 17 22.76 20.43 8.69
C ASP A 17 22.01 19.20 8.16
N VAL A 18 20.92 18.80 8.83
CA VAL A 18 20.13 17.64 8.41
C VAL A 18 19.43 17.90 7.07
N VAL A 19 18.85 19.09 6.90
CA VAL A 19 18.22 19.49 5.64
C VAL A 19 19.27 19.59 4.53
N ALA A 20 20.45 20.13 4.81
CA ALA A 20 21.54 20.20 3.84
C ALA A 20 22.00 18.81 3.37
N LYS A 21 22.23 17.88 4.31
CA LYS A 21 22.60 16.49 3.99
C LYS A 21 21.50 15.77 3.21
N ALA A 22 20.24 15.92 3.62
CA ALA A 22 19.11 15.37 2.91
C ALA A 22 19.05 15.92 1.47
N MET A 23 19.19 17.24 1.32
CA MET A 23 19.18 17.93 0.03
C MET A 23 20.34 17.47 -0.87
N GLN A 24 21.54 17.25 -0.32
CA GLN A 24 22.67 16.68 -1.08
C GLN A 24 22.33 15.31 -1.69
N VAL A 25 21.67 14.44 -0.93
CA VAL A 25 21.21 13.13 -1.42
C VAL A 25 20.15 13.30 -2.50
N ILE A 26 19.13 14.14 -2.28
CA ILE A 26 18.08 14.44 -3.28
C ILE A 26 18.70 14.93 -4.58
N VAL A 27 19.63 15.89 -4.50
CA VAL A 27 20.34 16.45 -5.66
C VAL A 27 21.14 15.37 -6.37
N LYS A 28 21.90 14.56 -5.62
CA LYS A 28 22.74 13.53 -6.22
C LYS A 28 21.92 12.46 -6.95
N VAL A 29 20.81 12.04 -6.36
CA VAL A 29 19.86 11.13 -7.01
C VAL A 29 19.27 11.77 -8.27
N GLY A 30 18.92 13.06 -8.21
CA GLY A 30 18.44 13.82 -9.37
C GLY A 30 19.46 13.86 -10.51
N GLU A 31 20.75 14.06 -10.22
CA GLU A 31 21.82 14.02 -11.24
C GLU A 31 21.94 12.65 -11.89
N VAL A 32 21.93 11.57 -11.09
CA VAL A 32 22.03 10.18 -11.59
C VAL A 32 20.85 9.83 -12.48
N LEU A 33 19.64 10.26 -12.09
CA LEU A 33 18.41 10.03 -12.84
C LEU A 33 18.18 11.05 -13.97
N LYS A 34 19.14 11.97 -14.19
CA LYS A 34 19.09 13.03 -15.21
C LYS A 34 17.84 13.92 -15.10
N ALA A 35 17.39 14.18 -13.88
CA ALA A 35 16.32 15.13 -13.61
C ALA A 35 16.73 16.55 -14.06
N ASP A 36 15.78 17.26 -14.67
CA ASP A 36 16.02 18.63 -15.15
C ASP A 36 15.98 19.62 -13.98
N ARG A 37 15.07 19.41 -13.02
CA ARG A 37 14.88 20.20 -11.80
C ARG A 37 14.30 19.37 -10.66
N LEU A 38 14.13 19.96 -9.50
CA LEU A 38 13.31 19.40 -8.43
C LEU A 38 11.85 19.90 -8.54
N VAL A 39 10.92 19.18 -7.92
CA VAL A 39 9.52 19.57 -7.78
C VAL A 39 9.10 19.55 -6.32
N GLU A 40 8.25 20.51 -5.96
CA GLU A 40 7.62 20.61 -4.65
C GLU A 40 6.60 19.50 -4.45
N ILE A 41 6.75 18.73 -3.37
CA ILE A 41 5.76 17.71 -2.99
C ILE A 41 4.76 18.27 -1.99
N GLU A 42 3.50 17.85 -2.08
CA GLU A 42 2.47 18.27 -1.11
C GLU A 42 2.40 17.34 0.11
N THR A 43 2.63 16.04 -0.09
CA THR A 43 2.58 15.04 0.98
C THR A 43 3.62 13.94 0.82
N ALA A 44 3.97 13.32 1.94
CA ALA A 44 4.83 12.15 1.99
C ALA A 44 4.15 10.97 2.71
N HIS A 45 4.46 9.76 2.28
CA HIS A 45 4.01 8.52 2.95
C HIS A 45 5.18 7.55 3.11
N ILE A 46 5.73 7.52 4.33
CA ILE A 46 6.93 6.75 4.67
C ILE A 46 6.56 5.28 4.84
N ALA A 47 7.27 4.39 4.14
CA ALA A 47 7.18 2.93 4.27
C ALA A 47 8.52 2.33 4.71
N GLY A 48 8.51 1.03 5.04
CA GLY A 48 9.70 0.35 5.56
C GLY A 48 10.06 0.83 6.96
N VAL A 49 9.07 0.89 7.85
CA VAL A 49 9.22 1.39 9.23
C VAL A 49 9.02 0.30 10.27
N SER A 50 9.04 -0.97 9.83
CA SER A 50 9.03 -2.10 10.75
C SER A 50 10.44 -2.41 11.23
N TYR A 51 10.59 -2.65 12.53
CA TYR A 51 11.85 -3.15 13.09
C TYR A 51 12.29 -4.46 12.43
N LEU A 52 11.34 -5.30 12.01
CA LEU A 52 11.63 -6.52 11.24
C LEU A 52 12.38 -6.24 9.94
N THR A 53 12.07 -5.11 9.28
CA THR A 53 12.63 -4.75 7.97
C THR A 53 13.87 -3.88 8.05
N ILE A 54 14.00 -3.04 9.08
CA ILE A 54 15.09 -2.06 9.16
C ILE A 54 16.13 -2.35 10.25
N GLY A 55 15.79 -3.21 11.22
CA GLY A 55 16.66 -3.59 12.31
C GLY A 55 17.17 -2.41 13.14
N ASP A 56 18.24 -2.67 13.90
CA ASP A 56 18.93 -1.63 14.68
C ASP A 56 19.50 -0.50 13.79
N PRO A 57 20.12 -0.75 12.61
CA PRO A 57 20.66 0.34 11.79
C PRO A 57 19.61 1.36 11.33
N GLY A 58 18.41 0.90 10.96
CA GLY A 58 17.34 1.81 10.57
C GLY A 58 16.70 2.52 11.76
N LEU A 59 16.63 1.88 12.92
CA LEU A 59 16.20 2.54 14.16
C LEU A 59 17.18 3.65 14.54
N GLU A 60 18.48 3.34 14.64
CA GLU A 60 19.53 4.31 14.99
C GLU A 60 19.52 5.50 14.03
N TYR A 61 19.38 5.26 12.73
CA TYR A 61 19.25 6.33 11.75
C TYR A 61 18.06 7.26 12.00
N LEU A 62 16.89 6.71 12.34
CA LEU A 62 15.70 7.51 12.64
C LEU A 62 15.83 8.25 13.97
N GLU A 63 16.46 7.64 14.98
CA GLU A 63 16.74 8.26 16.27
C GLU A 63 17.76 9.41 16.14
N ASP A 64 18.80 9.25 15.33
CA ASP A 64 19.78 10.30 15.04
C ASP A 64 19.12 11.51 14.37
N LEU A 65 18.27 11.26 13.35
CA LEU A 65 17.48 12.31 12.72
C LEU A 65 16.55 13.01 13.72
N ALA A 66 15.82 12.25 14.53
CA ALA A 66 14.96 12.80 15.56
C ALA A 66 15.73 13.62 16.60
N GLY A 67 16.85 13.10 17.10
CA GLY A 67 17.71 13.72 18.11
C GLY A 67 18.40 15.00 17.63
N SER A 68 18.61 15.14 16.32
CA SER A 68 19.09 16.38 15.71
C SER A 68 18.07 17.53 15.72
N GLY A 69 16.81 17.26 16.12
CA GLY A 69 15.72 18.23 16.10
C GLY A 69 15.06 18.39 14.72
N ALA A 70 15.35 17.50 13.77
CA ALA A 70 14.76 17.54 12.44
C ALA A 70 13.22 17.48 12.49
N ARG A 71 12.58 18.11 11.50
CA ARG A 71 11.12 18.12 11.33
C ARG A 71 10.78 17.95 9.86
N PHE A 72 9.74 17.18 9.58
CA PHE A 72 9.21 17.06 8.22
C PHE A 72 8.63 18.39 7.75
N HIS A 73 8.99 18.78 6.53
CA HIS A 73 8.54 20.02 5.88
C HIS A 73 7.11 19.92 5.37
N VAL A 74 6.69 18.72 4.97
CA VAL A 74 5.37 18.45 4.36
C VAL A 74 4.53 17.51 5.21
N PHE A 75 3.22 17.50 4.99
CA PHE A 75 2.33 16.57 5.69
C PHE A 75 2.76 15.12 5.41
N THR A 76 3.20 14.43 6.46
CA THR A 76 3.86 13.14 6.37
C THR A 76 3.10 12.09 7.16
N THR A 77 2.79 10.98 6.51
CA THR A 77 2.10 9.83 7.10
C THR A 77 2.99 8.59 7.08
N VAL A 78 2.59 7.56 7.83
CA VAL A 78 3.40 6.37 8.05
C VAL A 78 2.62 5.10 7.70
N ASN A 79 3.28 4.17 7.00
CA ASN A 79 2.80 2.83 6.65
C ASN A 79 2.61 1.96 7.93
N PRO A 80 2.03 0.75 7.89
CA PRO A 80 1.96 -0.13 9.03
C PRO A 80 3.34 -0.46 9.58
N VAL A 81 3.37 -0.66 10.89
CA VAL A 81 4.56 -0.99 11.67
C VAL A 81 4.56 -2.48 12.01
N GLY A 82 5.64 -2.98 12.62
CA GLY A 82 5.75 -4.39 12.97
C GLY A 82 4.85 -4.86 14.13
N ILE A 83 4.05 -4.00 14.75
CA ILE A 83 3.19 -4.32 15.89
C ILE A 83 1.78 -3.75 15.73
N ASP A 84 0.79 -4.40 16.35
CA ASP A 84 -0.51 -3.78 16.57
C ASP A 84 -0.39 -2.86 17.80
N ILE A 85 -0.76 -1.58 17.64
CA ILE A 85 -0.67 -0.59 18.73
C ILE A 85 -1.68 -0.85 19.84
N ALA A 86 -2.71 -1.66 19.60
CA ALA A 86 -3.74 -1.99 20.58
C ALA A 86 -3.52 -3.35 21.26
N ASN A 87 -2.73 -4.25 20.66
CA ASN A 87 -2.58 -5.63 21.15
C ASN A 87 -1.17 -6.15 20.91
N ASN A 88 -0.59 -6.84 21.90
CA ASN A 88 0.76 -7.38 21.75
C ASN A 88 0.83 -8.69 20.93
N TRP A 89 -0.27 -9.46 20.88
CA TRP A 89 -0.34 -10.74 20.16
C TRP A 89 0.78 -11.75 20.47
N GLY A 90 1.36 -11.69 21.66
CA GLY A 90 2.49 -12.56 22.04
C GLY A 90 3.82 -12.21 21.36
N ILE A 91 3.93 -11.05 20.71
CA ILE A 91 5.18 -10.58 20.12
C ILE A 91 6.20 -10.31 21.25
N ASP A 92 7.46 -10.70 21.00
CA ASP A 92 8.59 -10.50 21.90
C ASP A 92 8.69 -9.03 22.37
N GLU A 93 8.86 -8.84 23.69
CA GLU A 93 8.88 -7.50 24.30
C GLU A 93 10.01 -6.63 23.76
N LYS A 94 11.17 -7.20 23.42
CA LYS A 94 12.28 -6.44 22.86
C LYS A 94 11.91 -5.91 21.48
N PHE A 95 11.29 -6.74 20.63
CA PHE A 95 10.75 -6.29 19.33
C PHE A 95 9.74 -5.15 19.51
N VAL A 96 8.83 -5.27 20.46
CA VAL A 96 7.79 -4.25 20.74
C VAL A 96 8.41 -2.93 21.15
N ARG A 97 9.37 -2.93 22.08
CA ARG A 97 10.09 -1.72 22.52
C ARG A 97 10.79 -1.04 21.35
N LYS A 98 11.59 -1.80 20.60
CA LYS A 98 12.31 -1.30 19.42
C LYS A 98 11.37 -0.72 18.36
N GLN A 99 10.21 -1.34 18.16
CA GLN A 99 9.21 -0.81 17.24
C GLN A 99 8.58 0.49 17.74
N TRP A 100 8.36 0.64 19.05
CA TRP A 100 7.92 1.91 19.64
C TRP A 100 8.97 3.00 19.52
N ASP A 101 10.26 2.68 19.65
CA ASP A 101 11.34 3.65 19.45
C ASP A 101 11.30 4.23 18.03
N ILE A 102 11.10 3.39 17.00
CA ILE A 102 10.89 3.84 15.60
C ILE A 102 9.67 4.77 15.49
N ILE A 103 8.53 4.37 16.07
CA ILE A 103 7.28 5.15 16.03
C ILE A 103 7.49 6.52 16.70
N ASN A 104 8.21 6.55 17.83
CA ASN A 104 8.49 7.75 18.60
C ASN A 104 9.43 8.69 17.86
N ALA A 105 10.48 8.17 17.22
CA ALA A 105 11.39 8.95 16.39
C ALA A 105 10.63 9.66 15.26
N LEU A 106 9.83 8.92 14.48
CA LEU A 106 9.01 9.48 13.39
C LEU A 106 8.00 10.51 13.89
N ARG A 107 7.31 10.22 15.01
CA ARG A 107 6.37 11.15 15.65
C ARG A 107 7.04 12.44 16.08
N SER A 108 8.23 12.35 16.68
CA SER A 108 8.97 13.52 17.14
C SER A 108 9.36 14.44 15.98
N MET A 109 9.66 13.88 14.80
CA MET A 109 9.90 14.63 13.57
C MET A 109 8.62 15.20 12.94
N GLY A 110 7.44 14.93 13.49
CA GLY A 110 6.15 15.48 13.04
C GLY A 110 5.32 14.56 12.16
N ALA A 111 5.64 13.27 12.07
CA ALA A 111 4.81 12.33 11.30
C ALA A 111 3.43 12.12 11.94
N SER A 112 2.41 12.10 11.11
CA SER A 112 1.07 11.64 11.46
C SER A 112 1.04 10.11 11.45
N LEU A 113 0.90 9.51 12.63
CA LEU A 113 0.90 8.06 12.82
C LEU A 113 -0.43 7.42 12.39
N TRP A 114 -0.72 7.45 11.09
CA TRP A 114 -1.89 6.79 10.51
C TRP A 114 -1.73 5.26 10.47
N LEU A 115 -0.48 4.79 10.37
CA LEU A 115 -0.06 3.39 10.45
C LEU A 115 -0.86 2.47 9.52
N THR A 116 -1.03 2.88 8.26
CA THR A 116 -1.85 2.18 7.27
C THR A 116 -1.20 2.19 5.91
N CYS A 117 -1.34 1.09 5.16
CA CYS A 117 -0.84 0.98 3.79
C CYS A 117 -1.85 1.49 2.76
N ALA A 118 -3.02 1.93 3.22
CA ALA A 118 -4.07 2.53 2.41
C ALA A 118 -4.38 3.97 2.88
N PRO A 119 -3.41 4.89 2.92
CA PRO A 119 -3.64 6.27 3.40
C PRO A 119 -4.64 7.03 2.50
N TYR A 120 -4.78 6.64 1.24
CA TYR A 120 -5.72 7.21 0.27
C TYR A 120 -7.21 6.99 0.65
N GLU A 121 -7.51 6.11 1.61
CA GLU A 121 -8.86 5.96 2.19
C GLU A 121 -9.25 7.20 3.01
N TYR A 122 -8.28 7.91 3.57
CA TYR A 122 -8.47 9.05 4.48
C TYR A 122 -7.93 10.37 3.93
N MET A 123 -7.32 10.34 2.73
CA MET A 123 -6.71 11.48 2.08
C MET A 123 -7.23 11.62 0.65
N ARG A 124 -7.77 12.79 0.33
CA ARG A 124 -8.13 13.18 -1.05
C ARG A 124 -7.02 14.07 -1.60
N LEU A 125 -6.57 13.75 -2.82
CA LEU A 125 -5.51 14.47 -3.50
C LEU A 125 -6.05 15.17 -4.74
N ARG A 126 -5.38 16.25 -5.15
CA ARG A 126 -5.73 16.96 -6.39
C ARG A 126 -5.00 16.30 -7.57
N PRO A 127 -5.59 16.28 -8.77
CA PRO A 127 -4.88 15.86 -9.97
C PRO A 127 -3.64 16.71 -10.23
N ARG A 128 -2.60 16.06 -10.77
CA ARG A 128 -1.33 16.65 -11.22
C ARG A 128 -0.53 17.39 -10.13
N THR A 129 -0.72 17.01 -8.87
CA THR A 129 0.16 17.41 -7.76
C THR A 129 1.25 16.37 -7.54
N TYR A 130 2.37 16.78 -6.94
CA TYR A 130 3.53 15.91 -6.71
C TYR A 130 3.57 15.39 -5.28
N HIS A 131 3.96 14.13 -5.09
CA HIS A 131 4.02 13.47 -3.79
C HIS A 131 5.25 12.57 -3.68
N ALA A 132 5.65 12.23 -2.44
CA ALA A 132 6.72 11.26 -2.17
C ALA A 132 6.20 10.08 -1.36
N TRP A 133 5.70 9.03 -2.02
CA TRP A 133 5.09 7.88 -1.34
C TRP A 133 5.89 6.61 -1.63
N ALA A 134 6.13 5.79 -0.60
CA ALA A 134 6.95 4.57 -0.73
C ALA A 134 6.14 3.27 -0.80
N GLU A 135 4.91 3.26 -0.29
CA GLU A 135 4.06 2.06 -0.26
C GLU A 135 3.51 1.76 -1.67
N SER A 136 3.88 0.61 -2.24
CA SER A 136 3.62 0.29 -3.66
C SER A 136 2.14 0.35 -4.06
N ASN A 137 1.24 -0.15 -3.21
CA ASN A 137 -0.19 -0.09 -3.53
C ASN A 137 -0.72 1.34 -3.47
N ALA A 138 -0.24 2.14 -2.52
CA ALA A 138 -0.64 3.53 -2.36
C ALA A 138 -0.13 4.40 -3.51
N VAL A 139 1.10 4.15 -3.97
CA VAL A 139 1.66 4.76 -5.18
C VAL A 139 0.77 4.47 -6.40
N ALA A 140 0.45 3.20 -6.66
CA ALA A 140 -0.41 2.84 -7.79
C ALA A 140 -1.82 3.43 -7.66
N TYR A 141 -2.37 3.46 -6.45
CA TYR A 141 -3.68 4.04 -6.17
C TYR A 141 -3.74 5.52 -6.49
N ILE A 142 -2.82 6.33 -5.97
CA ILE A 142 -2.91 7.79 -6.21
C ILE A 142 -2.61 8.16 -7.66
N ASN A 143 -1.73 7.40 -8.30
CA ASN A 143 -1.44 7.54 -9.73
C ASN A 143 -2.68 7.27 -10.59
N ALA A 144 -3.41 6.17 -10.31
CA ALA A 144 -4.55 5.74 -11.10
C ALA A 144 -5.85 6.46 -10.74
N VAL A 145 -6.12 6.72 -9.47
CA VAL A 145 -7.43 7.21 -9.00
C VAL A 145 -7.45 8.74 -8.85
N TYR A 146 -6.35 9.35 -8.43
CA TYR A 146 -6.29 10.80 -8.25
C TYR A 146 -5.54 11.53 -9.35
N ASP A 147 -4.87 10.82 -10.28
CA ASP A 147 -3.88 11.43 -11.18
C ASP A 147 -2.86 12.27 -10.40
N ALA A 148 -2.50 11.83 -9.19
CA ALA A 148 -1.52 12.47 -8.34
C ALA A 148 -0.17 11.77 -8.55
N TRP A 149 0.90 12.55 -8.68
CA TRP A 149 2.15 12.08 -9.25
C TRP A 149 3.14 11.67 -8.19
N THR A 150 3.49 10.39 -8.17
CA THR A 150 4.59 9.85 -7.37
C THR A 150 5.28 8.70 -8.09
N GLU A 151 6.60 8.60 -7.89
CA GLU A 151 7.35 7.40 -8.21
C GLU A 151 7.25 6.37 -7.08
N LYS A 152 7.64 5.12 -7.37
CA LYS A 152 7.80 4.06 -6.37
C LYS A 152 9.12 4.28 -5.60
N LEU A 153 9.11 5.25 -4.70
CA LEU A 153 10.31 5.70 -3.99
C LEU A 153 10.73 4.74 -2.86
N PRO A 154 12.04 4.55 -2.62
CA PRO A 154 12.51 3.82 -1.43
C PRO A 154 12.13 4.54 -0.13
N GLY A 155 11.82 3.77 0.92
CA GLY A 155 11.42 4.28 2.24
C GLY A 155 12.36 5.36 2.82
N PRO A 156 13.68 5.09 2.93
CA PRO A 156 14.64 6.09 3.42
C PRO A 156 14.69 7.36 2.56
N PHE A 157 14.51 7.22 1.24
CA PHE A 157 14.48 8.38 0.35
C PHE A 157 13.25 9.24 0.60
N VAL A 158 12.08 8.64 0.89
CA VAL A 158 10.88 9.38 1.27
C VAL A 158 11.06 10.15 2.59
N VAL A 159 11.79 9.62 3.57
CA VAL A 159 12.13 10.37 4.80
C VAL A 159 12.90 11.64 4.44
N LEU A 160 13.92 11.54 3.59
CA LEU A 160 14.70 12.70 3.12
C LEU A 160 13.85 13.67 2.31
N SER A 161 13.03 13.18 1.38
CA SER A 161 12.10 14.00 0.60
C SER A 161 11.09 14.72 1.49
N ALA A 162 10.62 14.10 2.57
CA ALA A 162 9.71 14.71 3.53
C ALA A 162 10.38 15.83 4.36
N LEU A 163 11.67 15.68 4.69
CA LEU A 163 12.45 16.71 5.39
C LEU A 163 12.71 17.94 4.51
N VAL A 164 12.93 17.73 3.20
CA VAL A 164 13.26 18.79 2.24
C VAL A 164 12.01 19.38 1.57
N GLY A 165 10.94 18.60 1.42
CA GLY A 165 9.75 18.98 0.64
C GLY A 165 9.98 18.96 -0.88
N ARG A 166 10.94 18.16 -1.34
CA ARG A 166 11.34 18.08 -2.76
C ARG A 166 11.62 16.65 -3.20
N VAL A 167 11.33 16.38 -4.47
CA VAL A 167 11.79 15.18 -5.20
C VAL A 167 12.37 15.60 -6.55
N PRO A 168 13.31 14.84 -7.13
CA PRO A 168 13.79 15.12 -8.48
C PRO A 168 12.70 14.85 -9.51
N ARG A 169 12.60 15.71 -10.52
CA ARG A 169 11.65 15.53 -11.63
C ARG A 169 12.20 14.53 -12.64
N TYR A 170 11.86 13.26 -12.45
CA TYR A 170 12.19 12.16 -13.35
C TYR A 170 11.02 11.18 -13.43
N GLY A 171 11.05 10.26 -14.40
CA GLY A 171 10.09 9.16 -14.49
C GLY A 171 8.65 9.66 -14.36
N LEU A 172 7.85 9.02 -13.50
CA LEU A 172 6.44 9.34 -13.27
C LEU A 172 6.16 10.76 -12.73
N TYR A 173 7.17 11.58 -12.44
CA TYR A 173 7.04 13.02 -12.21
C TYR A 173 7.04 13.87 -13.51
N THR A 174 7.09 13.22 -14.66
CA THR A 174 7.06 13.86 -15.99
C THR A 174 5.83 13.40 -16.78
N ILE A 175 5.30 14.28 -17.63
CA ILE A 175 4.12 13.96 -18.44
C ILE A 175 4.48 12.94 -19.54
N GLU A 176 5.69 13.06 -20.06
CA GLU A 176 6.27 12.20 -21.09
C GLU A 176 6.37 10.76 -20.61
N SER A 177 6.78 10.56 -19.34
CA SER A 177 6.84 9.22 -18.76
C SER A 177 5.48 8.67 -18.33
N ARG A 178 4.38 9.38 -18.55
CA ARG A 178 3.02 8.91 -18.25
C ARG A 178 2.19 8.63 -19.50
N ILE A 179 2.75 8.83 -20.69
CA ILE A 179 2.06 8.49 -21.94
C ILE A 179 1.88 6.96 -21.98
N PRO A 180 0.63 6.47 -22.21
CA PRO A 180 0.38 5.04 -22.35
C PRO A 180 1.16 4.43 -23.50
N THR A 181 1.75 3.26 -23.27
CA THR A 181 2.36 2.45 -24.33
C THR A 181 1.47 1.27 -24.74
N HIS A 182 0.54 0.86 -23.87
CA HIS A 182 -0.37 -0.25 -24.10
C HIS A 182 -1.81 0.16 -23.82
N MET A 183 -2.72 -0.40 -24.60
CA MET A 183 -4.17 -0.35 -24.41
C MET A 183 -4.63 -1.74 -24.00
N VAL A 184 -4.95 -1.92 -22.72
CA VAL A 184 -5.38 -3.20 -22.16
C VAL A 184 -6.90 -3.21 -22.01
N LYS A 185 -7.57 -4.10 -22.74
CA LYS A 185 -9.02 -4.29 -22.68
C LYS A 185 -9.33 -5.56 -21.93
N VAL A 186 -10.03 -5.43 -20.81
CA VAL A 186 -10.51 -6.59 -20.05
C VAL A 186 -11.90 -6.97 -20.57
N ASN A 187 -11.97 -8.14 -21.21
CA ASN A 187 -13.21 -8.72 -21.71
C ASN A 187 -13.95 -9.41 -20.55
N GLN A 188 -15.11 -8.86 -20.20
CA GLN A 188 -15.90 -9.29 -19.03
C GLN A 188 -17.40 -9.09 -19.28
N ASP A 189 -18.19 -10.11 -18.94
CA ASP A 189 -19.65 -10.07 -19.06
C ASP A 189 -20.30 -9.20 -17.98
N LYS A 190 -19.73 -9.24 -16.76
CA LYS A 190 -20.21 -8.51 -15.59
C LYS A 190 -19.09 -7.64 -15.01
N ALA A 191 -19.47 -6.61 -14.27
CA ALA A 191 -18.51 -5.83 -13.49
C ALA A 191 -17.78 -6.72 -12.49
N LEU A 192 -16.49 -6.47 -12.27
CA LEU A 192 -15.72 -7.21 -11.28
C LEU A 192 -16.18 -6.85 -9.87
N ASP A 193 -16.42 -7.88 -9.06
CA ASP A 193 -16.88 -7.81 -7.67
C ASP A 193 -16.06 -8.71 -6.73
N ASN A 194 -15.10 -9.47 -7.26
CA ASN A 194 -14.25 -10.38 -6.48
C ASN A 194 -12.79 -9.88 -6.37
N PRO A 195 -12.26 -9.71 -5.14
CA PRO A 195 -10.93 -9.14 -4.91
C PRO A 195 -9.79 -10.06 -5.40
N LEU A 196 -9.95 -11.39 -5.30
CA LEU A 196 -8.95 -12.34 -5.81
C LEU A 196 -8.81 -12.22 -7.32
N ILE A 197 -9.95 -12.20 -8.04
CA ILE A 197 -9.97 -12.06 -9.50
C ILE A 197 -9.35 -10.72 -9.93
N ALA A 198 -9.70 -9.63 -9.24
CA ALA A 198 -9.11 -8.32 -9.49
C ALA A 198 -7.59 -8.32 -9.32
N GLY A 199 -7.09 -8.97 -8.26
CA GLY A 199 -5.67 -9.15 -8.03
C GLY A 199 -4.99 -10.00 -9.12
N LEU A 200 -5.61 -11.08 -9.58
CA LEU A 200 -5.07 -11.93 -10.65
C LEU A 200 -5.01 -11.17 -11.97
N ILE A 201 -6.01 -10.35 -12.28
CA ILE A 201 -6.00 -9.45 -13.44
C ILE A 201 -4.85 -8.44 -13.32
N GLY A 202 -4.69 -7.80 -12.15
CA GLY A 202 -3.58 -6.88 -11.91
C GLY A 202 -2.21 -7.52 -12.12
N LYS A 203 -2.02 -8.76 -11.64
CA LYS A 203 -0.81 -9.56 -11.88
C LYS A 203 -0.62 -9.83 -13.38
N ARG A 204 -1.67 -10.29 -14.07
CA ARG A 204 -1.60 -10.62 -15.49
C ARG A 204 -1.25 -9.40 -16.34
N ILE A 205 -1.84 -8.24 -16.04
CA ILE A 205 -1.51 -6.96 -16.70
C ILE A 205 -0.03 -6.65 -16.53
N ALA A 206 0.52 -6.79 -15.32
CA ALA A 206 1.93 -6.54 -15.08
C ALA A 206 2.85 -7.46 -15.91
N GLU A 207 2.51 -8.74 -16.02
CA GLU A 207 3.28 -9.72 -16.78
C GLU A 207 3.26 -9.45 -18.29
N VAL A 208 2.10 -9.13 -18.86
CA VAL A 208 1.96 -8.93 -20.31
C VAL A 208 2.46 -7.56 -20.78
N VAL A 209 2.38 -6.53 -19.92
CA VAL A 209 2.82 -5.16 -20.25
C VAL A 209 4.32 -4.97 -20.00
N GLY A 210 4.91 -5.71 -19.06
CA GLY A 210 6.32 -5.57 -18.69
C GLY A 210 6.66 -4.16 -18.19
N ASP A 211 7.64 -3.51 -18.83
CA ASP A 211 8.07 -2.12 -18.56
C ASP A 211 7.14 -1.05 -19.15
N GLY A 212 6.04 -1.46 -19.81
CA GLY A 212 5.08 -0.54 -20.42
C GLY A 212 4.20 0.21 -19.42
N LYS A 213 3.43 1.18 -19.95
CA LYS A 213 2.46 2.00 -19.21
C LYS A 213 1.06 1.68 -19.71
N PRO A 214 0.26 0.92 -18.97
CA PRO A 214 -1.05 0.50 -19.41
C PRO A 214 -2.09 1.62 -19.29
N TYR A 215 -2.88 1.79 -20.36
CA TYR A 215 -4.21 2.36 -20.31
C TYR A 215 -5.21 1.20 -20.25
N LEU A 216 -5.94 1.09 -19.14
CA LEU A 216 -6.85 0.00 -18.83
C LEU A 216 -8.29 0.37 -19.11
N ILE A 217 -8.97 -0.46 -19.90
CA ILE A 217 -10.41 -0.45 -20.09
C ILE A 217 -10.98 -1.64 -19.32
N ILE A 218 -11.70 -1.36 -18.25
CA ILE A 218 -12.26 -2.36 -17.33
C ILE A 218 -13.58 -1.86 -16.75
N LYS A 219 -14.51 -2.77 -16.43
CA LYS A 219 -15.74 -2.42 -15.71
C LYS A 219 -15.59 -2.86 -14.25
N SER A 220 -15.66 -1.91 -13.32
CA SER A 220 -15.65 -2.21 -11.88
C SER A 220 -16.67 -1.33 -11.16
N ASN A 221 -17.32 -1.89 -10.15
CA ASN A 221 -18.36 -1.21 -9.38
C ASN A 221 -17.90 -0.77 -7.99
N SER A 222 -16.62 -0.98 -7.62
CA SER A 222 -16.17 -0.76 -6.24
C SER A 222 -14.70 -0.32 -6.17
N ASN A 223 -14.46 0.65 -5.29
CA ASN A 223 -13.10 1.10 -4.95
C ASN A 223 -12.26 -0.03 -4.34
N ALA A 224 -12.87 -0.96 -3.60
CA ALA A 224 -12.16 -2.12 -3.03
C ALA A 224 -11.59 -3.04 -4.13
N ILE A 225 -12.32 -3.19 -5.24
CA ILE A 225 -11.88 -4.00 -6.38
C ILE A 225 -10.74 -3.33 -7.15
N ILE A 226 -10.87 -2.03 -7.42
CA ILE A 226 -9.77 -1.24 -7.99
C ILE A 226 -8.53 -1.30 -7.10
N LYS A 227 -8.71 -1.14 -5.79
CA LYS A 227 -7.64 -1.23 -4.79
C LYS A 227 -6.86 -2.55 -4.88
N GLN A 228 -7.55 -3.69 -5.00
CA GLN A 228 -6.92 -5.01 -5.11
C GLN A 228 -6.17 -5.20 -6.43
N LEU A 229 -6.77 -4.76 -7.55
CA LEU A 229 -6.11 -4.78 -8.86
C LEU A 229 -4.81 -3.98 -8.83
N LEU A 230 -4.86 -2.74 -8.32
CA LEU A 230 -3.71 -1.85 -8.25
C LEU A 230 -2.62 -2.36 -7.30
N ALA A 231 -3.02 -2.92 -6.15
CA ALA A 231 -2.08 -3.50 -5.20
C ALA A 231 -1.32 -4.68 -5.80
N SER A 232 -2.01 -5.54 -6.55
CA SER A 232 -1.38 -6.65 -7.25
C SER A 232 -0.51 -6.18 -8.40
N TYR A 233 -1.01 -5.29 -9.27
CA TYR A 233 -0.23 -4.72 -10.38
C TYR A 233 1.09 -4.11 -9.88
N ALA A 234 1.06 -3.27 -8.83
CA ALA A 234 2.25 -2.64 -8.26
C ALA A 234 3.25 -3.62 -7.60
N THR A 235 2.80 -4.84 -7.31
CA THR A 235 3.63 -5.92 -6.74
C THR A 235 4.43 -6.63 -7.84
N TYR A 236 3.80 -6.85 -9.00
CA TYR A 236 4.41 -7.59 -10.11
C TYR A 236 5.02 -6.69 -11.19
N SER A 237 4.60 -5.43 -11.28
CA SER A 237 5.12 -4.47 -12.24
C SER A 237 6.33 -3.71 -11.70
N PRO A 238 7.33 -3.41 -12.55
CA PRO A 238 8.40 -2.46 -12.22
C PRO A 238 7.86 -1.03 -12.01
N HIS A 239 6.71 -0.70 -12.59
CA HIS A 239 6.08 0.62 -12.48
C HIS A 239 4.75 0.53 -11.72
N ALA A 240 4.58 1.36 -10.70
CA ALA A 240 3.31 1.46 -9.98
C ALA A 240 2.41 2.55 -10.62
N PHE A 241 2.13 2.40 -11.93
CA PHE A 241 1.37 3.35 -12.74
C PHE A 241 0.46 2.65 -13.74
N ILE A 242 -0.82 3.01 -13.71
CA ILE A 242 -1.83 2.58 -14.68
C ILE A 242 -2.86 3.70 -14.82
N ILE A 243 -3.29 3.95 -16.04
CA ILE A 243 -4.41 4.84 -16.31
C ILE A 243 -5.64 3.97 -16.49
N ILE A 244 -6.74 4.27 -15.80
CA ILE A 244 -7.99 3.54 -15.87
C ILE A 244 -9.01 4.43 -16.58
N GLY A 245 -9.52 3.98 -17.72
CA GLY A 245 -10.54 4.68 -18.48
C GLY A 245 -11.77 5.00 -17.62
N ASP A 246 -12.32 6.19 -17.80
CA ASP A 246 -13.49 6.71 -17.06
C ASP A 246 -13.30 6.86 -15.52
N LEU A 247 -12.13 6.52 -14.98
CA LEU A 247 -11.79 6.69 -13.56
C LEU A 247 -10.66 7.70 -13.34
N THR A 248 -9.52 7.52 -14.02
CA THR A 248 -8.36 8.39 -13.83
C THR A 248 -8.66 9.80 -14.30
N PRO A 249 -8.44 10.84 -13.48
CA PRO A 249 -8.55 12.21 -13.96
C PRO A 249 -7.66 12.44 -15.18
N ASN A 250 -8.14 13.19 -16.17
CA ASN A 250 -7.42 13.44 -17.43
C ASN A 250 -7.14 12.19 -18.29
N TYR A 251 -7.82 11.05 -18.08
CA TYR A 251 -7.60 9.82 -18.88
C TYR A 251 -7.64 10.06 -20.40
N ARG A 252 -8.57 10.90 -20.90
CA ARG A 252 -8.68 11.24 -22.33
C ARG A 252 -7.46 11.98 -22.86
N ASN A 253 -6.84 12.83 -22.03
CA ASN A 253 -5.65 13.57 -22.39
C ASN A 253 -4.47 12.61 -22.58
N TYR A 254 -4.27 11.69 -21.63
CA TYR A 254 -3.27 10.63 -21.77
C TYR A 254 -3.46 9.78 -23.02
N LEU A 255 -4.70 9.38 -23.31
CA LEU A 255 -5.02 8.64 -24.52
C LEU A 255 -4.72 9.44 -25.80
N SER A 256 -5.02 10.75 -25.81
CA SER A 256 -4.74 11.61 -26.97
C SER A 256 -3.25 11.84 -27.24
N MET A 257 -2.39 11.66 -26.22
CA MET A 257 -0.94 11.75 -26.35
C MET A 257 -0.30 10.42 -26.78
N ALA A 258 -1.04 9.31 -26.72
CA ALA A 258 -0.53 7.99 -27.10
C ALA A 258 -0.42 7.87 -28.64
N ASP A 259 0.75 7.45 -29.13
CA ASP A 259 0.95 7.11 -30.54
C ASP A 259 0.91 5.59 -30.71
N LYS A 260 -0.19 5.09 -31.30
CA LYS A 260 -0.40 3.66 -31.62
C LYS A 260 -0.02 2.70 -30.48
N PRO A 261 -0.67 2.79 -29.31
CA PRO A 261 -0.39 1.88 -28.20
C PRO A 261 -0.68 0.42 -28.61
N GLU A 262 0.15 -0.51 -28.13
CA GLU A 262 -0.07 -1.94 -28.35
C GLU A 262 -1.37 -2.38 -27.69
N VAL A 263 -2.23 -3.09 -28.43
CA VAL A 263 -3.54 -3.52 -27.92
C VAL A 263 -3.42 -4.93 -27.35
N ILE A 264 -3.78 -5.07 -26.08
CA ILE A 264 -3.84 -6.36 -25.38
C ILE A 264 -5.29 -6.60 -24.98
N GLU A 265 -5.82 -7.76 -25.35
CA GLU A 265 -7.11 -8.23 -24.86
C GLU A 265 -6.89 -9.30 -23.78
N LEU A 266 -7.53 -9.12 -22.64
CA LEU A 266 -7.48 -10.05 -21.51
C LEU A 266 -8.87 -10.58 -21.24
N ASP A 267 -9.05 -11.88 -21.38
CA ASP A 267 -10.29 -12.55 -21.01
C ASP A 267 -10.23 -12.96 -19.53
N VAL A 268 -11.21 -12.52 -18.74
CA VAL A 268 -11.30 -12.86 -17.32
C VAL A 268 -11.41 -14.37 -17.12
N SER A 269 -12.05 -15.11 -18.03
CA SER A 269 -12.17 -16.57 -17.96
C SER A 269 -10.83 -17.28 -18.05
N GLU A 270 -9.84 -16.71 -18.74
CA GLU A 270 -8.49 -17.24 -18.77
C GLU A 270 -7.75 -16.97 -17.47
N VAL A 271 -7.88 -15.75 -16.93
CA VAL A 271 -7.28 -15.36 -15.65
C VAL A 271 -7.84 -16.20 -14.49
N MET A 272 -9.12 -16.58 -14.55
CA MET A 272 -9.74 -17.46 -13.55
C MET A 272 -9.14 -18.87 -13.53
N LYS A 273 -8.53 -19.35 -14.63
CA LYS A 273 -7.85 -20.66 -14.63
C LYS A 273 -6.62 -20.65 -13.70
N ASP A 274 -6.02 -19.48 -13.47
CA ASP A 274 -4.92 -19.29 -12.53
C ASP A 274 -5.39 -19.13 -11.08
N ALA A 275 -6.70 -18.99 -10.84
CA ALA A 275 -7.29 -18.98 -9.51
C ALA A 275 -7.29 -20.40 -8.93
N VAL A 276 -6.12 -20.88 -8.52
CA VAL A 276 -5.99 -22.17 -7.83
C VAL A 276 -6.49 -21.99 -6.40
N VAL A 277 -7.81 -21.98 -6.19
CA VAL A 277 -8.41 -22.11 -4.85
C VAL A 277 -8.07 -23.50 -4.34
N ARG A 278 -7.11 -23.56 -3.43
CA ARG A 278 -6.67 -24.81 -2.84
C ARG A 278 -7.58 -25.10 -1.65
N GLU A 279 -8.40 -26.13 -1.79
CA GLU A 279 -8.84 -26.88 -0.61
C GLU A 279 -7.58 -27.41 0.08
N GLY A 280 -7.34 -26.93 1.29
CA GLY A 280 -6.13 -27.25 2.02
C GLY A 280 -6.27 -26.80 3.46
N ASP A 281 -5.63 -27.53 4.36
CA ASP A 281 -5.62 -27.14 5.77
C ASP A 281 -4.85 -25.83 5.95
N PHE A 282 -5.39 -24.95 6.79
CA PHE A 282 -4.88 -23.62 7.13
C PHE A 282 -5.15 -23.34 8.62
N ASP A 283 -4.38 -22.49 9.27
CA ASP A 283 -4.52 -22.24 10.71
C ASP A 283 -5.49 -21.08 11.00
N ALA A 284 -5.56 -20.10 10.09
CA ALA A 284 -6.40 -18.91 10.22
C ALA A 284 -6.85 -18.35 8.85
N VAL A 285 -7.90 -17.53 8.84
CA VAL A 285 -8.22 -16.65 7.71
C VAL A 285 -7.55 -15.30 7.96
N PHE A 286 -6.93 -14.70 6.94
CA PHE A 286 -6.40 -13.35 7.02
C PHE A 286 -6.93 -12.48 5.88
N LEU A 287 -7.58 -11.37 6.24
CA LEU A 287 -8.12 -10.38 5.32
C LEU A 287 -7.50 -8.99 5.60
N GLY A 288 -7.64 -8.04 4.67
CA GLY A 288 -7.09 -6.69 4.86
C GLY A 288 -5.72 -6.44 4.27
N CYS A 289 -5.46 -6.90 3.03
CA CYS A 289 -4.30 -6.43 2.27
C CYS A 289 -4.69 -5.96 0.86
N PRO A 290 -4.63 -4.65 0.57
CA PRO A 290 -4.32 -3.54 1.50
C PRO A 290 -5.30 -3.45 2.68
N HIS A 291 -4.96 -2.71 3.75
CA HIS A 291 -5.81 -2.57 4.94
C HIS A 291 -7.26 -2.25 4.53
N TYR A 292 -8.20 -2.97 5.14
CA TYR A 292 -9.62 -2.75 4.89
C TYR A 292 -10.07 -1.39 5.41
N GLY A 293 -10.81 -0.68 4.57
CA GLY A 293 -11.57 0.51 4.92
C GLY A 293 -12.92 0.14 5.52
N ILE A 294 -13.77 1.16 5.72
CA ILE A 294 -15.09 0.98 6.34
C ILE A 294 -16.04 0.14 5.47
N GLU A 295 -15.96 0.24 4.14
CA GLU A 295 -16.82 -0.52 3.22
C GLU A 295 -16.58 -2.03 3.36
N GLU A 296 -15.32 -2.45 3.34
CA GLU A 296 -14.95 -3.87 3.47
C GLU A 296 -15.28 -4.43 4.85
N ILE A 297 -15.04 -3.66 5.92
CA ILE A 297 -15.42 -4.07 7.29
C ILE A 297 -16.94 -4.17 7.44
N THR A 298 -17.71 -3.27 6.82
CA THR A 298 -19.18 -3.34 6.84
C THR A 298 -19.68 -4.58 6.10
N ALA A 299 -19.05 -4.96 4.98
CA ALA A 299 -19.36 -6.20 4.28
C ALA A 299 -19.11 -7.44 5.16
N VAL A 300 -18.01 -7.46 5.92
CA VAL A 300 -17.73 -8.52 6.91
C VAL A 300 -18.80 -8.56 8.00
N ILE A 301 -19.14 -7.41 8.59
CA ILE A 301 -20.16 -7.32 9.64
C ILE A 301 -21.51 -7.86 9.15
N ASN A 302 -21.94 -7.46 7.95
CA ASN A 302 -23.20 -7.90 7.36
C ASN A 302 -23.18 -9.40 7.09
N TYR A 303 -22.08 -9.93 6.55
CA TYR A 303 -21.92 -11.34 6.27
C TYR A 303 -21.99 -12.18 7.57
N VAL A 304 -21.21 -11.81 8.59
CA VAL A 304 -21.18 -12.52 9.89
C VAL A 304 -22.54 -12.39 10.61
N GLY A 305 -23.17 -11.23 10.53
CA GLY A 305 -24.53 -11.02 11.04
C GLY A 305 -25.57 -11.89 10.34
N GLY A 306 -25.47 -12.07 9.03
CA GLY A 306 -26.31 -12.99 8.25
C GLY A 306 -26.09 -14.47 8.60
N LYS A 307 -24.90 -14.83 9.08
CA LYS A 307 -24.60 -16.15 9.67
C LYS A 307 -25.02 -16.26 11.15
N GLY A 308 -25.64 -15.22 11.72
CA GLY A 308 -26.15 -15.19 13.08
C GLY A 308 -25.08 -15.03 14.15
N TRP A 309 -23.93 -14.39 13.83
CA TRP A 309 -22.82 -14.18 14.76
C TRP A 309 -22.24 -15.47 15.35
N ARG A 310 -22.37 -16.59 14.63
CA ARG A 310 -21.75 -17.86 15.02
C ARG A 310 -20.26 -17.66 15.25
N ARG A 311 -19.67 -18.50 16.10
CA ARG A 311 -18.22 -18.49 16.36
C ARG A 311 -17.51 -19.26 15.26
N ALA A 312 -16.53 -18.62 14.61
CA ALA A 312 -15.70 -19.26 13.60
C ALA A 312 -14.84 -20.39 14.21
N THR A 313 -14.74 -21.52 13.51
CA THR A 313 -13.99 -22.71 13.95
C THR A 313 -12.49 -22.46 14.03
N LYS A 314 -11.96 -21.57 13.17
CA LYS A 314 -10.58 -21.06 13.16
C LYS A 314 -10.58 -19.54 13.29
N PRO A 315 -9.52 -18.91 13.85
CA PRO A 315 -9.46 -17.46 13.99
C PRO A 315 -9.46 -16.76 12.63
N VAL A 316 -10.15 -15.61 12.58
CA VAL A 316 -10.14 -14.69 11.44
C VAL A 316 -9.44 -13.42 11.88
N TYR A 317 -8.37 -13.03 11.19
CA TYR A 317 -7.66 -11.78 11.42
C TYR A 317 -7.94 -10.82 10.28
N ILE A 318 -8.30 -9.58 10.60
CA ILE A 318 -8.63 -8.57 9.59
C ILE A 318 -7.81 -7.32 9.86
N ALA A 319 -6.86 -7.04 8.98
CA ALA A 319 -6.07 -5.82 9.06
C ALA A 319 -6.89 -4.60 8.60
N THR A 320 -7.01 -3.63 9.49
CA THR A 320 -7.73 -2.37 9.28
C THR A 320 -7.00 -1.25 10.03
N THR A 321 -7.67 -0.15 10.38
CA THR A 321 -7.05 1.00 11.05
C THR A 321 -7.83 1.40 12.31
N PRO A 322 -7.21 2.16 13.23
CA PRO A 322 -7.94 2.79 14.33
C PRO A 322 -9.01 3.77 13.84
N PHE A 323 -8.89 4.32 12.63
CA PHE A 323 -9.89 5.20 12.02
C PHE A 323 -11.17 4.45 11.70
N VAL A 324 -11.06 3.20 11.21
CA VAL A 324 -12.23 2.35 10.96
C VAL A 324 -12.84 1.90 12.29
N LEU A 325 -12.02 1.46 13.25
CA LEU A 325 -12.51 1.04 14.57
C LEU A 325 -13.36 2.13 15.24
N LYS A 326 -12.94 3.40 15.15
CA LYS A 326 -13.68 4.55 15.70
C LYS A 326 -15.05 4.81 15.06
N GLN A 327 -15.31 4.24 13.88
CA GLN A 327 -16.59 4.36 13.17
C GLN A 327 -17.56 3.22 13.52
N LEU A 328 -17.11 2.18 14.22
CA LEU A 328 -17.91 1.01 14.54
C LEU A 328 -18.59 1.14 15.92
N ASP A 329 -19.78 0.56 16.04
CA ASP A 329 -20.42 0.38 17.34
C ASP A 329 -19.59 -0.58 18.22
N PRO A 330 -19.21 -0.21 19.46
CA PRO A 330 -18.48 -1.07 20.38
C PRO A 330 -19.12 -2.45 20.60
N ASN A 331 -20.46 -2.56 20.55
CA ASN A 331 -21.17 -3.84 20.65
C ASN A 331 -20.91 -4.72 19.43
N ILE A 332 -20.82 -4.14 18.23
CA ILE A 332 -20.46 -4.87 17.01
C ILE A 332 -19.02 -5.35 17.09
N VAL A 333 -18.11 -4.53 17.62
CA VAL A 333 -16.71 -4.93 17.84
C VAL A 333 -16.62 -6.09 18.83
N SER A 334 -17.41 -6.08 19.92
CA SER A 334 -17.49 -7.20 20.87
C SER A 334 -18.00 -8.46 20.19
N LYS A 335 -19.08 -8.36 19.41
CA LYS A 335 -19.64 -9.50 18.67
C LYS A 335 -18.65 -10.11 17.68
N LEU A 336 -17.90 -9.30 16.93
CA LEU A 336 -16.84 -9.82 16.06
C LEU A 336 -15.82 -10.64 16.86
N ARG A 337 -15.34 -10.12 17.99
CA ARG A 337 -14.40 -10.83 18.88
C ARG A 337 -14.99 -12.13 19.42
N GLU A 338 -16.23 -12.10 19.90
CA GLU A 338 -16.98 -13.28 20.38
C GLU A 338 -17.16 -14.32 19.26
N SER A 339 -17.31 -13.87 18.02
CA SER A 339 -17.34 -14.71 16.82
C SER A 339 -15.96 -15.22 16.37
N ASN A 340 -14.89 -15.00 17.14
CA ASN A 340 -13.50 -15.35 16.81
C ASN A 340 -12.91 -14.58 15.61
N ILE A 341 -13.36 -13.34 15.43
CA ILE A 341 -12.90 -12.40 14.42
C ILE A 341 -12.19 -11.23 15.10
N HIS A 342 -10.94 -11.00 14.71
CA HIS A 342 -10.03 -10.09 15.37
C HIS A 342 -9.60 -8.97 14.42
N LEU A 343 -9.87 -7.73 14.79
CA LEU A 343 -9.38 -6.55 14.06
C LEU A 343 -7.93 -6.27 14.47
N VAL A 344 -7.06 -6.13 13.48
CA VAL A 344 -5.62 -5.84 13.61
C VAL A 344 -5.36 -4.44 13.06
N LEU A 345 -4.93 -3.49 13.90
CA LEU A 345 -5.15 -2.06 13.57
C LEU A 345 -3.99 -1.32 12.91
N SER A 346 -2.74 -1.76 13.05
CA SER A 346 -1.59 -0.91 12.66
C SER A 346 -0.40 -1.68 12.11
N THR A 347 -0.60 -2.97 11.87
CA THR A 347 0.44 -3.88 11.40
C THR A 347 -0.01 -4.64 10.17
N CYS A 348 0.97 -5.05 9.39
CA CYS A 348 0.80 -5.96 8.28
C CYS A 348 1.59 -7.24 8.59
N PRO A 349 1.03 -8.44 8.37
CA PRO A 349 1.70 -9.70 8.69
C PRO A 349 2.97 -9.93 7.87
N VAL A 350 3.15 -9.21 6.76
CA VAL A 350 4.36 -9.25 5.93
C VAL A 350 5.56 -8.58 6.61
N VAL A 351 5.32 -7.65 7.52
CA VAL A 351 6.37 -6.87 8.20
C VAL A 351 6.32 -7.06 9.72
N SER A 352 5.68 -8.13 10.19
CA SER A 352 5.46 -8.36 11.62
C SER A 352 5.61 -9.84 11.97
N PRO A 353 6.17 -10.18 13.14
CA PRO A 353 6.19 -11.56 13.63
C PRO A 353 4.81 -12.04 14.12
N PHE A 354 3.78 -11.19 14.08
CA PHE A 354 2.44 -11.42 14.59
C PHE A 354 1.88 -12.83 14.33
N LEU A 355 1.84 -13.30 13.08
CA LEU A 355 1.22 -14.60 12.79
C LEU A 355 1.97 -15.76 13.47
N LYS A 356 3.30 -15.71 13.51
CA LYS A 356 4.10 -16.73 14.18
C LYS A 356 3.92 -16.71 15.69
N SER A 357 3.75 -15.52 16.29
CA SER A 357 3.57 -15.41 17.74
C SER A 357 2.20 -15.93 18.24
N VAL A 358 1.27 -16.18 17.32
CA VAL A 358 -0.01 -16.85 17.59
C VAL A 358 -0.09 -18.24 16.94
N ASP A 359 1.06 -18.86 16.68
CA ASP A 359 1.21 -20.22 16.12
C ASP A 359 0.54 -20.44 14.74
N VAL A 360 0.34 -19.37 13.98
CA VAL A 360 -0.18 -19.44 12.60
C VAL A 360 0.96 -19.53 11.61
N ASN A 361 1.00 -20.62 10.84
CA ASN A 361 2.02 -20.91 9.82
C ASN A 361 1.44 -20.93 8.39
N ARG A 362 0.12 -21.09 8.26
CA ARG A 362 -0.59 -21.03 7.00
C ARG A 362 -1.92 -20.28 7.12
N VAL A 363 -2.17 -19.36 6.20
CA VAL A 363 -3.41 -18.55 6.17
C VAL A 363 -4.22 -18.74 4.91
N SER A 364 -5.54 -18.68 5.03
CA SER A 364 -6.44 -18.50 3.89
C SER A 364 -6.58 -17.01 3.57
N VAL A 365 -6.30 -16.61 2.33
CA VAL A 365 -6.24 -15.20 1.90
C VAL A 365 -6.87 -14.96 0.53
N GLU A 366 -7.43 -13.78 0.33
CA GLU A 366 -7.97 -13.33 -0.96
C GLU A 366 -6.99 -12.44 -1.76
N SER A 367 -5.95 -11.91 -1.10
CA SER A 367 -5.07 -10.89 -1.69
C SER A 367 -3.88 -11.51 -2.42
N VAL A 368 -3.80 -11.31 -3.73
CA VAL A 368 -2.66 -11.76 -4.54
C VAL A 368 -1.34 -11.10 -4.09
N LYS A 369 -1.40 -9.87 -3.55
CA LYS A 369 -0.24 -9.22 -2.93
C LYS A 369 0.26 -10.00 -1.71
N GLN A 370 -0.64 -10.48 -0.84
CA GLN A 370 -0.22 -11.31 0.30
C GLN A 370 0.37 -12.64 -0.14
N MET A 371 -0.24 -13.28 -1.15
CA MET A 371 0.27 -14.52 -1.72
C MET A 371 1.72 -14.38 -2.20
N TYR A 372 2.08 -13.21 -2.75
CA TYR A 372 3.46 -12.92 -3.14
C TYR A 372 4.40 -12.74 -1.93
N TYR A 373 4.01 -11.95 -0.93
CA TYR A 373 4.94 -11.49 0.11
C TYR A 373 5.01 -12.39 1.35
N LEU A 374 3.91 -13.04 1.78
CA LEU A 374 3.90 -13.81 3.02
C LEU A 374 4.95 -14.95 3.04
N PRO A 375 5.07 -15.80 2.00
CA PRO A 375 6.08 -16.85 2.01
C PRO A 375 7.51 -16.30 1.95
N LYS A 376 7.71 -15.21 1.19
CA LYS A 376 9.04 -14.64 0.92
C LYS A 376 9.61 -13.86 2.11
N MET A 377 8.76 -13.10 2.79
CA MET A 377 9.20 -12.15 3.82
C MET A 377 9.19 -12.76 5.21
N VAL A 378 8.19 -13.59 5.51
CA VAL A 378 7.98 -14.12 6.86
C VAL A 378 7.83 -15.64 6.90
N GLY A 379 7.90 -16.34 5.76
CA GLY A 379 7.80 -17.81 5.70
C GLY A 379 6.41 -18.35 6.05
N ILE A 380 5.37 -17.52 5.95
CA ILE A 380 3.97 -17.93 6.16
C ILE A 380 3.41 -18.44 4.84
N ASN A 381 2.88 -19.66 4.84
CA ASN A 381 2.25 -20.26 3.67
C ASN A 381 0.82 -19.74 3.48
N TYR A 382 0.25 -19.95 2.30
CA TYR A 382 -1.12 -19.55 2.03
C TYR A 382 -1.93 -20.60 1.27
N VAL A 383 -3.25 -20.50 1.43
CA VAL A 383 -4.25 -20.99 0.47
C VAL A 383 -5.07 -19.79 -0.01
N SER A 384 -5.47 -19.78 -1.28
CA SER A 384 -6.29 -18.70 -1.83
C SER A 384 -7.78 -18.99 -1.64
N CYS A 385 -8.58 -17.94 -1.51
CA CYS A 385 -10.03 -18.02 -1.39
C CYS A 385 -10.71 -16.82 -2.06
N TYR A 386 -12.01 -16.94 -2.35
CA TYR A 386 -12.78 -15.95 -3.10
C TYR A 386 -13.39 -14.88 -2.19
N GLY A 387 -12.70 -13.78 -1.98
CA GLY A 387 -13.33 -12.61 -1.38
C GLY A 387 -13.87 -12.86 0.03
N ILE A 388 -15.07 -12.33 0.29
CA ILE A 388 -15.78 -12.57 1.54
C ILE A 388 -16.09 -14.06 1.80
N GLU A 389 -16.13 -14.90 0.76
CA GLU A 389 -16.37 -16.34 0.85
C GLU A 389 -15.19 -17.07 1.51
N CYS A 390 -14.05 -16.42 1.70
CA CYS A 390 -13.01 -16.91 2.62
C CYS A 390 -13.56 -17.26 4.00
N LEU A 391 -14.62 -16.58 4.44
CA LEU A 391 -15.29 -16.83 5.72
C LEU A 391 -16.14 -18.10 5.73
N ASP A 392 -16.61 -18.59 4.58
CA ASP A 392 -17.40 -19.83 4.52
C ASP A 392 -16.60 -21.03 5.04
N ALA A 393 -15.28 -21.03 4.82
CA ALA A 393 -14.38 -22.09 5.26
C ALA A 393 -14.28 -22.22 6.79
N VAL A 394 -14.71 -21.21 7.56
CA VAL A 394 -14.67 -21.22 9.04
C VAL A 394 -16.05 -21.18 9.69
N PHE A 395 -17.12 -21.04 8.91
CA PHE A 395 -18.51 -21.08 9.40
C PHE A 395 -19.31 -22.30 8.95
N ASN A 396 -18.90 -22.95 7.85
CA ASN A 396 -19.54 -24.15 7.33
C ASN A 396 -18.78 -25.45 7.69
N GLY A 397 -17.67 -25.33 8.43
CA GLY A 397 -16.86 -26.44 8.93
C GLY A 397 -17.26 -26.95 10.31
#